data_AF-A0A2C6E566-F1
#
_entry.id   AF-A0A2C6E566-F1
#
_cell.length_a   1.000
_cell.length_b   1.000
_cell.length_c   1.000
_cell.angle_alpha   90.00
_cell.angle_beta   90.00
_cell.angle_gamma   90.00
#
_symmetry.space_group_name_H-M   'P 1'
#
loop_
_entity.id
_entity.type
_entity.pdbx_description
1 polymer ?
#
loop_
_entity_poly.entity_id
_entity_poly.type
_entity_poly.pdbx_seq_one_letter_code
_entity_poly.pdbx_strand_id
1 'polypeptide(L)'
;MKPNSTELIVLKILWREQPRTGKEIHTEIGSKLSWSYSSTRKTLERMCEKGYLAEQMQGNKKIYSAVLAKVPTLALYAQEFAKQIMELDEPLPIAMFSDSKLIAADELDELEAMLDELAKAQGDKE
;
A
#
# COMPACT_ATOMS: atom_id res chain seq x y z
N MET A 1 -1.59 5.73 -11.09
CA MET A 1 -0.66 6.72 -10.52
C MET A 1 -0.20 6.21 -9.16
N LYS A 2 1.08 6.30 -8.82
CA LYS A 2 1.59 5.85 -7.51
C LYS A 2 1.24 6.88 -6.43
N PRO A 3 0.82 6.48 -5.22
CA PRO A 3 0.72 7.40 -4.10
C PRO A 3 2.08 8.04 -3.78
N ASN A 4 2.10 9.27 -3.28
CA ASN A 4 3.33 9.82 -2.69
C ASN A 4 3.55 9.29 -1.26
N SER A 5 4.67 9.63 -0.65
CA SER A 5 5.05 9.17 0.69
C SER A 5 4.04 9.54 1.78
N THR A 6 3.43 10.72 1.71
CA THR A 6 2.40 11.14 2.68
C THR A 6 1.05 10.45 2.46
N GLU A 7 0.67 10.25 1.20
CA GLU A 7 -0.53 9.49 0.83
C GLU A 7 -0.40 8.02 1.24
N LEU A 8 0.81 7.43 1.13
CA LEU A 8 1.09 6.08 1.59
C LEU A 8 0.91 5.93 3.10
N ILE A 9 1.26 6.96 3.89
CA ILE A 9 1.06 6.93 5.35
C ILE A 9 -0.44 6.84 5.68
N VAL A 10 -1.28 7.58 4.95
CA VAL A 10 -2.74 7.50 5.10
C VAL A 10 -3.25 6.10 4.72
N LEU A 11 -2.78 5.55 3.59
CA LEU A 11 -3.16 4.20 3.15
C LEU A 11 -2.75 3.14 4.18
N LYS A 12 -1.56 3.23 4.76
CA LYS A 12 -1.09 2.29 5.79
C LYS A 12 -1.99 2.25 7.02
N ILE A 13 -2.57 3.39 7.42
CA ILE A 13 -3.52 3.45 8.54
C ILE A 13 -4.82 2.73 8.17
N LEU A 14 -5.35 3.00 6.98
CA LEU A 14 -6.60 2.40 6.51
C LEU A 14 -6.45 0.89 6.25
N TRP A 15 -5.31 0.42 5.76
CA TRP A 15 -5.05 -1.01 5.63
C TRP A 15 -4.95 -1.75 6.96
N ARG A 16 -4.54 -1.06 8.04
CA ARG A 16 -4.52 -1.66 9.37
C ARG A 16 -5.94 -1.75 9.92
N GLU A 17 -6.74 -0.71 9.73
CA GLU A 17 -8.12 -0.67 10.19
C GLU A 17 -8.92 0.35 9.37
N GLN A 18 -10.01 -0.12 8.76
CA GLN A 18 -10.95 0.68 7.98
C GLN A 18 -12.38 0.15 8.17
N PRO A 19 -13.41 1.00 8.01
CA PRO A 19 -13.34 2.43 7.67
C PRO A 19 -12.89 3.31 8.85
N ARG A 20 -12.34 4.49 8.56
CA ARG A 20 -11.96 5.50 9.59
C ARG A 20 -12.51 6.88 9.25
N THR A 21 -12.88 7.64 10.27
CA THR A 21 -13.24 9.05 10.10
C THR A 21 -12.01 9.90 9.82
N GLY A 22 -12.20 11.04 9.14
CA GLY A 22 -11.10 12.00 8.92
C GLY A 22 -10.47 12.51 10.23
N LYS A 23 -11.23 12.51 11.34
CA LYS A 23 -10.71 12.87 12.66
C LYS A 23 -9.77 11.80 13.22
N GLU A 24 -10.14 10.52 13.14
CA GLU A 24 -9.28 9.42 13.59
C GLU A 24 -7.98 9.36 12.79
N ILE A 25 -8.07 9.51 11.46
CA ILE A 25 -6.88 9.57 10.58
C ILE A 25 -5.98 10.74 11.01
N HIS A 26 -6.56 11.93 11.25
CA HIS A 26 -5.80 13.10 11.69
C HIS A 26 -5.13 12.89 13.05
N THR A 27 -5.82 12.27 14.02
CA THR A 27 -5.24 11.99 15.34
C THR A 27 -3.97 11.16 15.24
N GLU A 28 -3.87 10.24 14.28
CA GLU A 28 -2.69 9.38 14.13
C GLU A 28 -1.54 10.01 13.33
N ILE A 29 -1.83 10.87 12.35
CA ILE A 29 -0.80 11.44 11.44
C ILE A 29 -0.50 12.91 11.65
N GLY A 30 -1.41 13.66 12.30
CA GLY A 30 -1.36 15.12 12.36
C GLY A 30 -0.05 15.63 12.96
N SER A 31 0.36 15.06 14.09
CA SER A 31 1.64 15.40 14.73
C SER A 31 2.85 14.92 13.92
N LYS A 32 2.81 13.69 13.41
CA LYS A 32 3.92 13.07 12.65
C LYS A 32 4.24 13.81 11.35
N LEU A 33 3.21 14.34 10.69
CA LEU A 33 3.32 15.08 9.43
C LEU A 33 3.31 16.59 9.63
N SER A 34 3.22 17.08 10.87
CA SER A 34 3.04 18.50 11.20
C SER A 34 1.88 19.14 10.43
N TRP A 35 0.78 18.39 10.28
CA TRP A 35 -0.40 18.82 9.54
C TRP A 35 -1.46 19.44 10.46
N SER A 36 -2.10 20.50 9.97
CA SER A 36 -3.37 20.94 10.53
C SER A 36 -4.50 19.97 10.13
N TYR A 37 -5.62 20.02 10.84
CA TYR A 37 -6.80 19.23 10.46
C TYR A 37 -7.29 19.56 9.03
N SER A 38 -7.20 20.83 8.64
CA SER A 38 -7.53 21.29 7.27
C SER A 38 -6.62 20.64 6.23
N SER A 39 -5.32 20.50 6.52
CA SER A 39 -4.36 19.83 5.63
C SER A 39 -4.68 18.35 5.47
N THR A 40 -5.04 17.66 6.55
CA THR A 40 -5.49 16.27 6.50
C THR A 40 -6.74 16.16 5.62
N ARG A 41 -7.77 16.98 5.87
CA ARG A 41 -9.01 16.96 5.10
C ARG A 41 -8.77 17.19 3.59
N LYS A 42 -8.04 18.25 3.22
CA LYS A 42 -7.72 18.54 1.81
C LYS A 42 -6.92 17.43 1.15
N THR A 43 -6.11 16.69 1.91
CA THR A 43 -5.35 15.56 1.39
C THR A 43 -6.27 14.36 1.16
N LEU A 44 -7.17 14.06 2.09
CA LEU A 44 -8.17 13.00 1.92
C LEU A 44 -9.08 13.27 0.72
N GLU A 45 -9.54 14.50 0.54
CA GLU A 45 -10.34 14.92 -0.63
C GLU A 45 -9.57 14.67 -1.94
N ARG A 46 -8.32 15.13 -2.04
CA ARG A 46 -7.45 14.88 -3.21
C ARG A 46 -7.17 13.39 -3.44
N MET A 47 -7.04 12.59 -2.37
CA MET A 47 -6.85 11.14 -2.51
C MET A 47 -8.13 10.44 -3.00
N CYS A 48 -9.31 10.93 -2.63
CA CYS A 48 -10.58 10.45 -3.19
C CYS A 48 -10.70 10.81 -4.69
N GLU A 49 -10.35 12.04 -5.07
CA GLU A 49 -10.33 12.49 -6.47
C GLU A 49 -9.39 11.63 -7.34
N LYS A 50 -8.24 11.22 -6.79
CA LYS A 50 -7.30 10.29 -7.45
C LYS A 50 -7.80 8.84 -7.50
N GLY A 51 -8.92 8.51 -6.86
CA GLY A 51 -9.43 7.16 -6.73
C GLY A 51 -8.65 6.26 -5.77
N TYR A 52 -7.85 6.84 -4.87
CA TYR A 52 -7.08 6.07 -3.90
C TYR A 52 -7.93 5.63 -2.70
N LEU A 53 -8.91 6.45 -2.36
CA LEU A 53 -9.82 6.26 -1.23
C LEU A 53 -11.27 6.36 -1.71
N ALA A 54 -12.15 5.69 -0.99
CA ALA A 54 -13.59 5.88 -1.08
C ALA A 54 -14.05 6.68 0.14
N GLU A 55 -14.91 7.67 -0.09
CA GLU A 55 -15.57 8.45 0.96
C GLU A 55 -17.04 8.04 1.06
N GLN A 56 -17.52 7.85 2.29
CA GLN A 56 -18.93 7.60 2.58
C GLN A 56 -19.39 8.44 3.77
N MET A 57 -20.70 8.69 3.88
CA MET A 57 -21.29 9.35 5.04
C MET A 57 -21.83 8.30 6.02
N GLN A 58 -21.36 8.36 7.27
CA GLN A 58 -21.90 7.59 8.39
C GLN A 58 -22.50 8.58 9.40
N GLY A 59 -23.83 8.72 9.35
CA GLY A 59 -24.54 9.78 10.06
C GLY A 59 -24.12 11.15 9.55
N ASN A 60 -23.53 11.97 10.43
CA ASN A 60 -23.02 13.31 10.08
C ASN A 60 -21.51 13.37 9.86
N LYS A 61 -20.82 12.22 9.79
CA LYS A 61 -19.37 12.14 9.64
C LYS A 61 -18.99 11.49 8.32
N LYS A 62 -17.93 12.01 7.70
CA LYS A 62 -17.26 11.37 6.58
C LYS A 62 -16.34 10.27 7.10
N ILE A 63 -16.49 9.07 6.54
CA ILE A 63 -15.61 7.91 6.74
C ILE A 63 -14.89 7.59 5.43
N TYR A 64 -13.68 7.08 5.56
CA TYR A 64 -12.77 6.79 4.46
C TYR A 64 -12.34 5.33 4.52
N SER A 65 -12.24 4.69 3.35
CA SER A 65 -11.66 3.36 3.16
C SER A 65 -10.65 3.39 2.02
N ALA A 66 -9.61 2.56 2.10
CA ALA A 66 -8.66 2.43 1.01
C ALA A 66 -9.31 1.68 -0.16
N VAL A 67 -9.22 2.26 -1.36
CA VAL A 67 -9.56 1.59 -2.62
C VAL A 67 -8.34 0.84 -3.15
N LEU A 68 -7.14 1.40 -2.97
CA LEU A 68 -5.92 0.72 -3.34
C LEU A 68 -5.63 -0.46 -2.41
N ALA A 69 -5.39 -1.63 -3.01
CA ALA A 69 -4.95 -2.81 -2.29
C ALA A 69 -3.49 -2.66 -1.82
N LYS A 70 -3.20 -3.17 -0.62
CA LYS A 70 -1.87 -3.10 0.02
C LYS A 70 -0.76 -3.69 -0.84
N VAL A 71 -0.90 -4.97 -1.22
CA VAL A 71 0.17 -5.71 -1.91
C VAL A 71 0.52 -5.11 -3.28
N PRO A 72 -0.45 -4.86 -4.20
CA PRO A 72 -0.14 -4.25 -5.49
C PRO A 72 0.47 -2.85 -5.36
N THR A 73 0.02 -2.07 -4.35
CA THR A 73 0.59 -0.74 -4.11
C THR A 73 2.04 -0.84 -3.69
N LEU A 74 2.39 -1.73 -2.76
CA LEU A 74 3.77 -1.90 -2.29
C LEU A 74 4.69 -2.45 -3.39
N ALA A 75 4.19 -3.34 -4.24
CA ALA A 75 4.93 -3.84 -5.41
C ALA A 75 5.35 -2.71 -6.35
N LEU A 76 4.49 -1.70 -6.58
CA LEU A 76 4.85 -0.51 -7.37
C LEU A 76 6.02 0.27 -6.75
N TYR A 77 6.07 0.39 -5.42
CA TYR A 77 7.21 1.06 -4.75
C TYR A 77 8.49 0.24 -4.88
N ALA A 78 8.41 -1.08 -4.73
CA ALA A 78 9.58 -1.96 -4.87
C ALA A 78 10.14 -1.88 -6.29
N GLN A 79 9.29 -1.98 -7.31
CA GLN A 79 9.69 -1.90 -8.71
C GLN A 79 10.36 -0.56 -9.04
N GLU A 80 9.80 0.56 -8.55
CA GLU A 80 10.39 1.87 -8.79
C GLU A 80 11.71 2.07 -8.04
N PHE A 81 11.82 1.55 -6.81
CA PHE A 81 13.09 1.53 -6.09
C PHE A 81 14.17 0.76 -6.88
N ALA A 82 13.83 -0.43 -7.38
CA ALA A 82 14.74 -1.21 -8.20
C ALA A 82 15.18 -0.48 -9.47
N LYS A 83 14.23 0.15 -10.16
CA LYS A 83 14.52 0.89 -11.38
C LYS A 83 15.32 2.16 -11.14
N GLN A 84 14.96 2.96 -10.12
CA GLN A 84 15.51 4.31 -9.95
C GLN A 84 16.78 4.35 -9.11
N ILE A 85 16.96 3.41 -8.18
CA ILE A 85 18.10 3.41 -7.26
C ILE A 85 19.08 2.30 -7.61
N MET A 86 18.57 1.13 -8.00
CA MET A 86 19.44 -0.01 -8.31
C MET A 86 19.73 -0.17 -9.80
N GLU A 87 19.11 0.67 -10.64
CA GLU A 87 19.25 0.64 -12.10
C GLU A 87 18.98 -0.75 -12.69
N LEU A 88 18.09 -1.51 -12.05
CA LEU A 88 17.64 -2.81 -12.53
C LEU A 88 16.44 -2.62 -13.44
N ASP A 89 16.60 -3.00 -14.70
CA ASP A 89 15.51 -3.01 -15.69
C ASP A 89 14.69 -4.33 -15.64
N GLU A 90 15.21 -5.34 -14.95
CA GLU A 90 14.57 -6.65 -14.76
C GLU A 90 13.74 -6.70 -13.46
N PRO A 91 12.78 -7.66 -13.35
CA PRO A 91 12.05 -7.89 -12.10
C PRO A 91 13.01 -8.10 -10.92
N LEU A 92 12.66 -7.54 -9.76
CA LEU A 92 13.41 -7.70 -8.52
C LEU A 92 13.64 -9.19 -8.21
N PRO A 93 14.90 -9.65 -8.11
CA PRO A 93 15.18 -11.01 -7.67
C PRO A 93 14.62 -11.25 -6.26
N ILE A 94 13.86 -12.32 -6.06
CA ILE A 94 13.31 -12.69 -4.74
C ILE A 94 14.41 -12.84 -3.68
N ALA A 95 15.59 -13.30 -4.09
CA ALA A 95 16.79 -13.42 -3.24
C ALA A 95 17.22 -12.10 -2.58
N MET A 96 16.83 -10.93 -3.10
CA MET A 96 17.08 -9.64 -2.46
C MET A 96 16.35 -9.48 -1.11
N PHE A 97 15.31 -10.28 -0.89
CA PHE A 97 14.49 -10.26 0.32
C PHE A 97 14.81 -11.44 1.27
N SER A 98 15.69 -12.38 0.89
CA SER A 98 15.93 -13.61 1.67
C SER A 98 16.70 -13.39 2.97
N ASP A 99 17.55 -12.36 3.06
CA ASP A 99 18.27 -12.00 4.30
C ASP A 99 17.49 -11.02 5.19
N SER A 100 16.39 -10.50 4.69
CA SER A 100 15.54 -9.59 5.44
C SER A 100 14.63 -10.44 6.34
N LYS A 101 14.55 -10.14 7.64
CA LYS A 101 13.57 -10.73 8.57
C LYS A 101 12.11 -10.36 8.22
N LEU A 102 11.82 -10.12 6.94
CA LEU A 102 10.55 -9.66 6.41
C LEU A 102 9.58 -10.81 6.10
N ILE A 103 10.07 -12.04 6.00
CA ILE A 103 9.26 -13.24 5.71
C ILE A 103 9.33 -14.14 6.94
N ALA A 104 8.18 -14.36 7.58
CA ALA A 104 8.08 -15.36 8.64
C ALA A 104 8.12 -16.77 8.04
N ALA A 105 8.57 -17.77 8.80
CA ALA A 105 8.82 -19.12 8.27
C ALA A 105 7.54 -19.77 7.70
N ASP A 106 6.39 -19.46 8.28
CA ASP A 106 5.06 -19.90 7.83
C ASP A 106 4.59 -19.21 6.54
N GLU A 107 4.94 -17.93 6.34
CA GLU A 107 4.67 -17.22 5.08
C GLU A 107 5.54 -17.75 3.91
N LEU A 108 6.64 -18.42 4.23
CA LEU A 108 7.59 -18.98 3.26
C LEU A 108 7.00 -20.21 2.57
N ASP A 109 6.34 -21.08 3.32
CA ASP A 109 5.65 -22.27 2.80
C ASP A 109 4.47 -21.88 1.87
N GLU A 110 3.71 -20.84 2.24
CA GLU A 110 2.65 -20.30 1.39
C GLU A 110 3.21 -19.70 0.10
N LEU A 111 4.36 -19.01 0.19
CA LEU A 111 5.03 -18.45 -0.98
C LEU A 111 5.53 -19.54 -1.93
N GLU A 112 6.10 -20.63 -1.41
CA GLU A 112 6.50 -21.78 -2.22
C GLU A 112 5.30 -22.39 -2.96
N ALA A 113 4.17 -22.59 -2.28
CA ALA A 113 2.96 -23.09 -2.91
C ALA A 113 2.45 -22.17 -4.03
N MET A 114 2.47 -20.85 -3.83
CA MET A 114 2.09 -19.87 -4.86
C MET A 114 3.05 -19.86 -6.06
N LEU A 115 4.36 -20.01 -5.82
CA LEU A 115 5.38 -20.08 -6.87
C LEU A 115 5.23 -21.35 -7.71
N ASP A 116 4.94 -22.48 -7.08
CA ASP A 116 4.67 -23.75 -7.75
C ASP A 116 3.44 -23.66 -8.67
N GLU A 117 2.38 -22.98 -8.22
CA GLU A 117 1.20 -22.74 -9.08
C GLU A 117 1.52 -21.82 -10.26
N LEU A 118 2.30 -20.76 -10.05
CA LEU A 118 2.73 -19.85 -11.11
C LEU A 118 3.62 -20.57 -12.15
N ALA A 119 4.56 -21.41 -11.70
CA ALA A 119 5.43 -22.19 -12.57
C ALA A 119 4.62 -23.16 -13.44
N LYS A 120 3.63 -23.85 -12.85
CA LYS A 120 2.68 -24.71 -13.59
C LYS A 120 1.86 -23.92 -14.62
N ALA A 121 1.38 -22.74 -14.24
CA ALA A 121 0.60 -21.88 -15.13
C ALA A 121 1.41 -21.30 -16.30
N GLN A 122 2.74 -21.24 -16.19
CA GLN A 122 3.64 -20.82 -17.27
C GLN A 122 4.08 -21.98 -18.17
N GLY A 123 4.20 -23.20 -17.63
CA GLY A 123 4.54 -24.41 -18.39
C GLY A 123 3.43 -24.91 -19.33
N ASP A 124 2.16 -24.56 -19.09
CA ASP A 124 1.03 -24.93 -19.96
C ASP A 124 0.87 -24.02 -21.20
N LYS A 125 1.78 -23.06 -21.42
CA LYS A 125 1.76 -22.15 -22.58
C LYS A 125 2.79 -22.46 -23.66
N GLU A 126 3.54 -23.56 -23.55
CA GLU A 126 4.43 -24.07 -24.60
C GLU A 126 3.86 -25.26 -25.37
#